data_AF-A0A8R2F850-F1
#
_entry.id   AF-A0A8R2F850-F1
#
_cell.length_a   1.000
_cell.length_b   1.000
_cell.length_c   1.000
_cell.angle_alpha   90.00
_cell.angle_beta   90.00
_cell.angle_gamma   90.00
#
_symmetry.space_group_name_H-M   'P 1'
#
loop_
_entity.id
_entity.type
_entity.pdbx_description
1 polymer ?
#
loop_
_entity_poly.entity_id
_entity_poly.type
_entity_poly.pdbx_seq_one_letter_code
_entity_poly.pdbx_strand_id
1 'polypeptide(L)'
;MTRSYRFGIKFFLVLSFFGSGLSAACLYFITSSFENIVLSSVFEALSSLGIGLVFCISVELFPTEYRGVAVSIGSMFGKIGAVIGNIVVGVFIDAHCMVPILVSCSFLIISGLLVLTLPKTGRIAIK
;
A
#
# COMPACT_ATOMS: atom_id res chain seq x y z
N MET A 1 -11.13 23.96 9.68
CA MET A 1 -11.60 23.24 8.47
C MET A 1 -10.88 21.91 8.23
N THR A 2 -10.27 21.30 9.26
CA THR A 2 -9.28 20.23 9.08
C THR A 2 -9.71 18.80 9.44
N ARG A 3 -10.98 18.61 9.81
CA ARG A 3 -11.43 17.38 10.50
C ARG A 3 -12.19 16.39 9.61
N SER A 4 -12.86 16.86 8.55
CA SER A 4 -13.63 16.00 7.63
C SER A 4 -12.74 15.27 6.61
N TYR A 5 -11.61 15.85 6.18
CA TYR A 5 -10.72 15.20 5.21
C TYR A 5 -9.98 13.97 5.77
N ARG A 6 -9.74 13.91 7.09
CA ARG A 6 -8.99 12.79 7.69
C ARG A 6 -9.75 11.49 7.68
N PHE A 7 -11.08 11.55 7.75
CA PHE A 7 -11.94 10.38 7.59
C PHE A 7 -11.95 9.88 6.14
N GLY A 8 -12.00 10.81 5.18
CA GLY A 8 -11.91 10.50 3.76
C GLY A 8 -10.59 9.83 3.40
N ILE A 9 -9.46 10.30 3.93
CA ILE A 9 -8.13 9.75 3.62
C ILE A 9 -7.96 8.29 4.04
N LYS A 10 -8.43 7.90 5.23
CA LYS A 10 -8.35 6.49 5.67
C LYS A 10 -9.22 5.59 4.80
N PHE A 11 -10.43 6.04 4.47
CA PHE A 11 -11.33 5.30 3.59
C PHE A 11 -10.76 5.19 2.17
N PHE A 12 -10.22 6.29 1.65
CA PHE A 12 -9.58 6.35 0.34
C PHE A 12 -8.35 5.42 0.29
N LEU A 13 -7.54 5.36 1.35
CA LEU A 13 -6.41 4.43 1.43
C LEU A 13 -6.84 2.97 1.34
N VAL A 14 -7.84 2.57 2.12
CA VAL A 14 -8.38 1.19 2.07
C VAL A 14 -8.95 0.89 0.69
N LEU A 15 -9.66 1.85 0.09
CA LEU A 15 -10.22 1.72 -1.26
C LEU A 15 -9.13 1.59 -2.33
N SER A 16 -8.04 2.36 -2.23
CA SER A 16 -6.90 2.29 -3.14
C SER A 16 -6.15 0.97 -3.02
N PHE A 17 -5.93 0.46 -1.79
CA PHE A 17 -5.34 -0.87 -1.60
C PHE A 17 -6.22 -1.96 -2.21
N PHE A 18 -7.54 -1.94 -1.95
CA PHE A 18 -8.47 -2.88 -2.58
C PHE A 18 -8.48 -2.74 -4.11
N GLY A 19 -8.45 -1.51 -4.63
CA GLY A 19 -8.39 -1.23 -6.06
C GLY A 19 -7.13 -1.80 -6.72
N SER A 20 -5.97 -1.65 -6.07
CA SER A 20 -4.70 -2.22 -6.51
C SER A 20 -4.71 -3.76 -6.47
N GLY A 21 -5.34 -4.36 -5.45
CA GLY A 21 -5.51 -5.83 -5.40
C GLY A 21 -6.46 -6.35 -6.48
N LEU A 22 -7.53 -5.61 -6.76
CA LEU A 22 -8.50 -5.98 -7.78
C LEU A 22 -7.93 -5.86 -9.19
N SER A 23 -7.14 -4.82 -9.48
CA SER A 23 -6.48 -4.69 -10.78
C SER A 23 -5.45 -5.79 -11.03
N ALA A 24 -4.72 -6.22 -9.99
CA ALA A 24 -3.83 -7.38 -10.07
C ALA A 24 -4.58 -8.69 -10.36
N ALA A 25 -5.78 -8.88 -9.79
CA ALA A 25 -6.64 -10.01 -10.11
C ALA A 25 -7.22 -9.94 -11.53
N CYS A 26 -7.57 -8.74 -12.01
CA CYS A 26 -8.05 -8.54 -13.38
C CYS A 26 -6.96 -8.83 -14.43
N LEU A 27 -5.69 -8.53 -14.15
CA LEU A 27 -4.57 -8.86 -15.04
C LEU A 27 -4.47 -10.36 -15.33
N TYR A 28 -4.89 -11.24 -14.40
CA TYR A 28 -4.91 -12.69 -14.62
C TYR A 28 -5.91 -13.13 -15.70
N PHE A 29 -7.01 -12.39 -15.87
CA PHE A 29 -8.08 -12.76 -16.80
C PHE A 29 -7.84 -12.23 -18.23
N ILE A 30 -6.85 -11.36 -18.40
CA ILE A 30 -6.65 -10.55 -19.61
C ILE A 30 -5.36 -10.95 -20.33
N THR A 31 -5.52 -11.56 -21.50
CA THR A 31 -4.43 -12.02 -22.37
C THR A 31 -3.97 -10.92 -23.36
N SER A 32 -4.70 -9.82 -23.49
CA SER A 32 -4.37 -8.75 -24.45
C SER A 32 -3.28 -7.81 -23.96
N SER A 33 -2.27 -7.53 -24.80
CA SER A 33 -1.13 -6.67 -24.47
C SER A 33 -1.52 -5.21 -24.17
N PHE A 34 -2.54 -4.68 -24.85
CA PHE A 34 -2.96 -3.28 -24.66
C PHE A 34 -3.63 -3.06 -23.31
N GLU A 35 -4.48 -4.00 -22.90
CA GLU A 35 -5.18 -3.95 -21.61
C GLU A 35 -4.22 -4.12 -20.43
N ASN A 36 -3.19 -4.96 -20.58
CA ASN A 36 -2.13 -5.12 -19.57
C ASN A 36 -1.38 -3.79 -19.28
N ILE A 37 -1.06 -3.01 -20.32
CA ILE A 37 -0.37 -1.72 -20.18
C ILE A 37 -1.28 -0.68 -19.50
N VAL A 38 -2.55 -0.60 -19.91
CA VAL A 38 -3.52 0.32 -19.29
C VAL A 38 -3.72 -0.01 -17.81
N LEU A 39 -3.93 -1.28 -17.48
CA LEU A 39 -4.14 -1.73 -16.09
C LEU A 39 -2.90 -1.51 -15.22
N SER A 40 -1.70 -1.77 -15.73
CA SER A 40 -0.45 -1.51 -15.01
C SER A 40 -0.26 -0.03 -14.71
N SER A 41 -0.59 0.84 -15.67
CA SER A 41 -0.50 2.30 -15.51
C SER A 41 -1.46 2.81 -14.42
N VAL A 42 -2.70 2.29 -14.41
CA VAL A 42 -3.69 2.62 -13.39
C VAL A 42 -3.25 2.11 -12.02
N PHE A 43 -2.76 0.87 -11.93
CA PHE A 43 -2.25 0.28 -10.70
C PHE A 43 -1.08 1.10 -10.11
N GLU A 44 -0.13 1.52 -10.94
CA GLU A 44 1.02 2.31 -10.49
C GLU A 44 0.60 3.71 -10.01
N ALA A 45 -0.34 4.35 -10.71
CA ALA A 45 -0.90 5.63 -10.30
C ALA A 45 -1.60 5.54 -8.93
N LEU A 46 -2.45 4.53 -8.73
CA LEU A 46 -3.14 4.31 -7.44
C LEU A 46 -2.14 4.02 -6.32
N SER A 47 -1.13 3.20 -6.59
CA SER A 47 -0.12 2.81 -5.60
C SER A 47 0.75 4.01 -5.19
N SER A 48 1.17 4.84 -6.16
CA SER A 48 1.95 6.06 -5.91
C SER A 48 1.19 7.05 -5.01
N LEU A 49 -0.10 7.29 -5.33
CA LEU A 49 -0.97 8.13 -4.50
C LEU A 49 -1.13 7.55 -3.08
N GLY A 50 -1.33 6.23 -2.97
CA GLY A 50 -1.44 5.54 -1.68
C GLY A 50 -0.19 5.72 -0.80
N ILE A 51 0.99 5.52 -1.36
CA ILE A 51 2.27 5.70 -0.64
C ILE A 51 2.43 7.15 -0.16
N GLY A 52 2.13 8.13 -1.03
CA GLY A 52 2.18 9.55 -0.66
C GLY A 52 1.25 9.91 0.49
N LEU A 53 0.02 9.37 0.48
CA LEU A 53 -0.94 9.55 1.57
C LEU A 53 -0.48 8.91 2.88
N VAL A 54 0.06 7.68 2.84
CA VAL A 54 0.63 7.02 4.02
C VAL A 54 1.79 7.83 4.61
N PHE A 55 2.63 8.40 3.75
CA PHE A 55 3.73 9.26 4.16
C PHE A 55 3.23 10.52 4.87
N CYS A 56 2.25 11.21 4.28
CA CYS A 56 1.58 12.37 4.89
C CYS A 56 1.00 12.02 6.27
N ILE A 57 0.28 10.91 6.40
CA ILE A 57 -0.31 10.49 7.68
C ILE A 57 0.78 10.17 8.71
N SER A 58 1.83 9.46 8.29
CA SER A 58 2.93 9.08 9.17
C SER A 58 3.62 10.31 9.74
N VAL A 59 3.92 11.30 8.90
CA VAL A 59 4.57 12.53 9.36
C VAL A 59 3.63 13.44 10.17
N GLU A 60 2.31 13.31 10.01
CA GLU A 60 1.32 13.95 10.86
C GLU A 60 1.14 13.25 12.23
N LEU A 61 1.55 11.98 12.34
CA LEU A 61 1.46 11.17 13.56
C LEU A 61 2.71 11.32 14.44
N PHE A 62 3.88 11.46 13.83
CA PHE A 62 5.15 11.62 14.55
C PHE A 62 5.49 13.10 14.81
N PRO A 63 5.95 13.46 16.03
CA PRO A 63 6.41 14.81 16.33
C PRO A 63 7.68 15.18 15.52
N THR A 64 7.90 16.48 15.33
CA THR A 64 8.87 17.05 14.38
C THR A 64 10.30 16.53 14.53
N GLU A 65 10.71 16.29 15.78
CA GLU A 65 12.03 15.78 16.16
C GLU A 65 12.33 14.39 15.57
N TYR A 66 11.31 13.55 15.37
CA TYR A 66 11.46 12.15 14.94
C TYR A 66 10.97 11.89 13.51
N ARG A 67 10.38 12.89 12.84
CA ARG A 67 9.85 12.75 11.47
C ARG A 67 10.91 12.28 10.49
N GLY A 68 12.10 12.87 10.51
CA GLY A 68 13.19 12.52 9.58
C GLY A 68 13.67 11.08 9.71
N VAL A 69 13.77 10.59 10.95
CA VAL A 69 14.21 9.21 11.26
C VAL A 69 13.11 8.21 10.92
N ALA A 70 11.84 8.50 11.24
CA ALA A 70 10.73 7.62 10.89
C ALA A 70 10.59 7.44 9.37
N VAL A 71 10.74 8.53 8.62
CA VAL A 71 10.68 8.55 7.15
C VAL A 71 11.81 7.72 6.53
N SER A 72 13.04 7.91 6.99
CA SER A 72 14.19 7.19 6.43
C SER A 72 14.13 5.70 6.76
N ILE A 73 13.78 5.33 7.99
CA ILE A 73 13.57 3.94 8.39
C ILE A 73 12.47 3.30 7.54
N GLY A 74 11.31 3.96 7.40
CA GLY A 74 10.21 3.48 6.56
C GLY A 74 10.64 3.25 5.10
N SER A 75 11.43 4.16 4.53
CA SER A 75 11.98 4.02 3.18
C SER A 75 12.97 2.86 3.06
N MET A 76 13.83 2.63 4.07
CA MET A 76 14.77 1.51 4.10
C MET A 76 14.02 0.17 4.13
N PHE A 77 13.02 0.03 4.99
CA PHE A 77 12.19 -1.18 5.03
C PHE A 77 11.44 -1.39 3.71
N GLY A 78 10.93 -0.32 3.08
CA GLY A 78 10.30 -0.39 1.76
C GLY A 78 11.26 -0.90 0.68
N LYS A 79 12.49 -0.40 0.65
CA LYS A 79 13.53 -0.86 -0.29
C LYS A 79 13.95 -2.31 -0.03
N ILE A 80 14.16 -2.70 1.23
CA ILE A 80 14.51 -4.07 1.60
C ILE A 80 13.38 -5.03 1.20
N GLY A 81 12.12 -4.66 1.46
CA GLY A 81 10.95 -5.42 1.03
C GLY A 81 10.87 -5.57 -0.48
N ALA A 82 11.17 -4.52 -1.24
CA ALA A 82 11.19 -4.58 -2.71
C ALA A 82 12.27 -5.53 -3.25
N VAL A 83 13.48 -5.51 -2.67
CA VAL A 83 14.57 -6.42 -3.07
C VAL A 83 14.18 -7.87 -2.77
N ILE A 84 13.73 -8.15 -1.55
CA ILE A 84 13.31 -9.50 -1.16
C ILE A 84 12.13 -9.97 -2.01
N GLY A 85 11.14 -9.10 -2.23
CA GLY A 85 9.97 -9.38 -3.06
C GLY A 85 10.34 -9.74 -4.49
N ASN A 86 11.20 -8.95 -5.14
CA ASN A 86 11.65 -9.24 -6.51
C ASN A 86 12.41 -10.58 -6.60
N ILE A 87 13.26 -10.90 -5.62
CA ILE A 87 13.99 -12.18 -5.61
C ILE A 87 13.00 -13.35 -5.45
N VAL A 88 12.06 -13.25 -4.50
CA VAL A 88 11.07 -14.31 -4.25
C VAL A 88 10.13 -14.49 -5.45
N VAL A 89 9.61 -13.38 -6.00
CA VAL A 89 8.76 -13.42 -7.20
C VAL A 89 9.53 -13.98 -8.38
N GLY A 90 10.78 -13.55 -8.62
CA GLY A 90 11.62 -14.05 -9.71
C GLY A 90 11.87 -15.56 -9.65
N VAL A 91 12.00 -16.13 -8.44
CA VAL A 91 12.17 -17.58 -8.25
C VAL A 91 10.83 -18.33 -8.40
N PHE A 92 9.71 -17.75 -7.96
CA PHE A 92 8.39 -18.40 -7.99
C PHE A 92 7.65 -18.29 -9.34
N ILE A 93 7.97 -17.27 -10.15
CA ILE A 93 7.28 -17.03 -11.43
C ILE A 93 7.54 -18.14 -12.45
N ASP A 94 8.65 -18.87 -12.30
CA ASP A 94 9.07 -19.97 -13.17
C ASP A 94 8.23 -21.24 -12.97
N ALA A 95 7.60 -21.42 -11.79
CA ALA A 95 6.87 -22.65 -11.44
C ALA A 95 5.36 -22.45 -11.20
N HIS A 96 4.92 -21.33 -10.60
CA HIS A 96 3.49 -21.08 -10.31
C HIS A 96 3.14 -19.58 -10.27
N CYS A 97 2.41 -19.11 -11.29
CA CYS A 97 1.89 -17.74 -11.38
C CYS A 97 0.84 -17.40 -10.30
N MET A 98 0.22 -18.42 -9.69
CA MET A 98 -0.84 -18.25 -8.68
C MET A 98 -0.30 -17.82 -7.30
N VAL A 99 0.92 -18.22 -6.96
CA VAL A 99 1.55 -17.93 -5.67
C VAL A 99 1.77 -16.43 -5.42
N PRO A 100 2.37 -15.65 -6.34
CA PRO A 100 2.58 -14.22 -6.11
C PRO A 100 1.28 -13.43 -5.95
N ILE A 101 0.20 -13.85 -6.60
CA ILE A 101 -1.13 -13.25 -6.44
C ILE A 101 -1.66 -13.50 -5.01
N LEU A 102 -1.62 -14.75 -4.53
CA LEU A 102 -2.05 -15.09 -3.17
C LEU A 102 -1.22 -14.38 -2.10
N VAL A 103 0.10 -14.32 -2.28
CA VAL A 103 1.00 -13.60 -1.36
C VAL A 103 0.65 -12.13 -1.34
N SER A 104 0.47 -11.50 -2.50
CA SER A 104 0.09 -10.09 -2.59
C SER A 104 -1.26 -9.82 -1.91
N CYS A 105 -2.29 -10.62 -2.19
CA CYS A 105 -3.60 -10.50 -1.54
C CYS A 105 -3.49 -10.62 -0.02
N SER A 106 -2.72 -11.58 0.49
CA SER A 106 -2.56 -11.76 1.94
C SER A 106 -1.87 -10.56 2.60
N PHE A 107 -0.84 -9.99 1.97
CA PHE A 107 -0.17 -8.78 2.43
C PHE A 107 -1.09 -7.55 2.41
N LEU A 108 -1.89 -7.39 1.35
CA LEU A 108 -2.86 -6.30 1.26
C LEU A 108 -3.93 -6.42 2.35
N ILE A 109 -4.42 -7.63 2.62
CA ILE A 109 -5.38 -7.89 3.70
C ILE A 109 -4.75 -7.56 5.05
N ILE A 110 -3.52 -8.01 5.31
CA ILE A 110 -2.81 -7.69 6.56
C ILE A 110 -2.62 -6.19 6.70
N SER A 111 -2.24 -5.47 5.64
CA SER A 111 -2.08 -4.01 5.65
C SER A 111 -3.41 -3.29 5.92
N GLY A 112 -4.49 -3.69 5.25
CA GLY A 112 -5.83 -3.17 5.49
C GLY A 112 -6.32 -3.45 6.92
N LEU A 113 -6.07 -4.66 7.42
CA LEU A 113 -6.38 -5.04 8.79
C LEU A 113 -5.56 -4.21 9.78
N LEU A 114 -4.28 -3.98 9.52
CA LEU A 114 -3.40 -3.17 10.37
C LEU A 114 -3.92 -1.74 10.50
N VAL A 115 -4.40 -1.15 9.40
CA VAL A 115 -5.04 0.18 9.35
C VAL A 115 -6.36 0.21 10.14
N LEU A 116 -7.11 -0.89 10.15
CA LEU A 116 -8.33 -1.04 10.94
C LEU A 116 -8.03 -1.27 12.43
N THR A 117 -6.99 -2.03 12.76
CA THR A 117 -6.54 -2.27 14.13
C THR A 117 -5.83 -1.07 14.74
N LEU A 118 -5.34 -0.12 13.92
CA LEU A 118 -5.04 1.23 14.40
C LEU A 118 -6.38 1.80 14.90
N PRO A 119 -6.62 1.81 16.23
CA PRO A 119 -7.88 2.29 16.76
C PRO A 119 -8.05 3.70 16.22
N LYS A 120 -9.30 4.11 15.93
CA LYS A 120 -9.61 5.53 15.73
C LYS A 120 -8.79 6.28 16.76
N THR A 121 -7.85 7.13 16.33
CA THR A 121 -7.23 8.14 17.19
C THR A 121 -8.37 9.06 17.64
N GLY A 122 -9.19 8.55 18.54
CA GLY A 122 -9.90 9.30 19.52
C GLY A 122 -8.81 9.78 20.45
N ARG A 123 -8.45 11.05 20.28
CA ARG A 123 -7.86 11.85 21.33
C ARG A 123 -6.55 11.29 21.91
N ILE A 124 -5.46 11.57 21.20
CA ILE A 124 -4.27 12.11 21.86
C ILE A 124 -4.54 13.62 22.01
N ALA A 125 -5.61 14.07 22.69
CA ALA A 125 -5.58 14.47 24.09
C ALA A 125 -4.56 13.71 24.94
N ILE A 126 -3.30 14.09 24.79
CA ILE A 126 -2.37 14.08 25.91
C ILE A 126 -2.21 15.56 26.27
N LYS A 127 -2.56 15.84 27.52
CA LYS A 127 -2.40 17.12 28.22
C LYS A 127 -0.93 17.52 28.31
#